data_AF-A0A2N1GBQ0-F1
#
_entry.id   AF-A0A2N1GBQ0-F1
#
_cell.length_a   1.000
_cell.length_b   1.000
_cell.length_c   1.000
_cell.angle_alpha   90.00
_cell.angle_beta   90.00
_cell.angle_gamma   90.00
#
_symmetry.space_group_name_H-M   'P 1'
#
loop_
_entity.id
_entity.type
_entity.pdbx_description
1 polymer ?
#
loop_
_entity_poly.entity_id
_entity_poly.type
_entity_poly.pdbx_seq_one_letter_code
_entity_poly.pdbx_strand_id
1 'polypeptide(L)'
;MEIHKREDYDMDFIQSLITNEVEESINIDFKAGAALSKIDKKKAELSKDVSAFANSGGGIIIYGLNEENHKAHSFSFINGNEFTKEWLEQVISSTIQRNIADLKIFPIRNNGNINETIYVVQIPESYEAPHICKDKKFYKRYNFESVAMEEYEVRNLYGRKIKSKLMLSGYNISFLEKKGFDVYVFNCISGVINVGELEVANYKINVSFSNINLKKINFNWDQRPDTKTYGYTQINDKRLKVSNFGTTHIYPNEKIDLIRFRFEIKEADLEDILKNIEVEFKVLYPDGEDSIVVDLKELYLGL
;
A
#
# COMPACT_ATOMS: atom_id res chain seq x y z
N MET A 1 16.80 1.53 -4.54
CA MET A 1 16.18 0.89 -3.35
C MET A 1 15.48 2.00 -2.58
N GLU A 2 14.18 1.90 -2.34
CA GLU A 2 13.44 2.91 -1.59
C GLU A 2 13.76 2.76 -0.10
N ILE A 3 14.80 3.48 0.35
CA ILE A 3 15.33 3.36 1.72
C ILE A 3 14.23 3.56 2.77
N HIS A 4 13.31 4.50 2.50
CA HIS A 4 12.22 4.86 3.38
C HIS A 4 11.10 3.81 3.50
N LYS A 5 11.17 2.67 2.78
CA LYS A 5 10.20 1.57 2.86
C LYS A 5 10.76 0.29 3.51
N ARG A 6 11.96 0.34 4.08
CA ARG A 6 12.52 -0.81 4.80
C ARG A 6 11.71 -1.11 6.06
N GLU A 7 11.67 -2.39 6.43
CA GLU A 7 11.02 -2.86 7.66
C GLU A 7 11.86 -2.60 8.91
N ASP A 8 13.20 -2.59 8.76
CA ASP A 8 14.15 -2.37 9.84
C ASP A 8 15.45 -1.70 9.33
N TYR A 9 16.21 -1.14 10.28
CA TYR A 9 17.46 -0.41 10.07
C TYR A 9 18.48 -0.78 11.16
N ASP A 10 19.70 -1.11 10.75
CA ASP A 10 20.82 -1.45 11.64
C ASP A 10 22.01 -0.49 11.48
N MET A 11 23.02 -0.61 12.36
CA MET A 11 24.21 0.26 12.31
C MET A 11 25.00 0.10 11.01
N ASP A 12 25.07 -1.11 10.45
CA ASP A 12 25.78 -1.38 9.20
C ASP A 12 25.14 -0.63 8.03
N PHE A 13 23.80 -0.61 8.01
CA PHE A 13 23.06 0.19 7.05
C PHE A 13 23.37 1.68 7.21
N ILE A 14 23.35 2.22 8.44
CA ILE A 14 23.68 3.64 8.66
C ILE A 14 25.12 3.96 8.25
N GLN A 15 26.08 3.08 8.55
CA GLN A 15 27.47 3.21 8.10
C GLN A 15 27.57 3.21 6.58
N SER A 16 26.73 2.43 5.89
CA SER A 16 26.70 2.41 4.42
C SER A 16 26.24 3.74 3.82
N LEU A 17 25.39 4.51 4.53
CA LEU A 17 24.95 5.83 4.07
C LEU A 17 26.10 6.83 4.04
N ILE A 18 26.92 6.84 5.10
CA ILE A 18 28.14 7.67 5.19
C ILE A 18 29.16 7.21 4.14
N THR A 19 29.43 5.91 4.08
CA THR A 19 30.49 5.34 3.22
C THR A 19 30.23 5.60 1.73
N ASN A 20 28.96 5.60 1.32
CA ASN A 20 28.56 5.88 -0.05
C ASN A 20 28.22 7.36 -0.29
N GLU A 21 28.43 8.23 0.71
CA GLU A 21 28.07 9.64 0.70
C GLU A 21 26.65 9.90 0.15
N VAL A 22 25.67 9.14 0.65
CA VAL A 22 24.30 9.19 0.15
C VAL A 22 23.77 10.62 0.26
N GLU A 23 23.28 11.14 -0.86
CA GLU A 23 22.70 12.47 -0.96
C GLU A 23 21.27 12.47 -0.38
N GLU A 24 20.90 13.58 0.25
CA GLU A 24 19.52 13.86 0.62
C GLU A 24 18.62 13.79 -0.60
N SER A 25 17.33 13.61 -0.36
CA SER A 25 16.34 13.59 -1.42
C SER A 25 15.02 14.14 -0.91
N ILE A 26 14.02 14.17 -1.79
CA ILE A 26 12.65 14.52 -1.37
C ILE A 26 12.10 13.57 -0.29
N ASN A 27 12.66 12.36 -0.15
CA ASN A 27 12.24 11.33 0.81
C ASN A 27 13.30 11.01 1.89
N ILE A 28 14.45 11.68 1.91
CA ILE A 28 15.56 11.40 2.86
C ILE A 28 16.12 12.72 3.37
N ASP A 29 16.23 12.85 4.68
CA ASP A 29 16.79 14.04 5.35
C ASP A 29 17.71 13.60 6.51
N PHE A 30 18.88 14.23 6.62
CA PHE A 30 19.89 13.95 7.64
C PHE A 30 19.97 15.09 8.64
N LYS A 31 19.85 14.77 9.93
CA LYS A 31 19.92 15.74 11.02
C LYS A 31 20.98 15.35 12.04
N ALA A 32 21.84 16.30 12.40
CA ALA A 32 22.82 16.12 13.47
C ALA A 32 22.14 15.85 14.82
N GLY A 33 22.84 15.21 15.77
CA GLY A 33 22.27 14.92 17.10
C GLY A 33 21.83 16.18 17.85
N ALA A 34 22.54 17.30 17.66
CA ALA A 34 22.19 18.60 18.20
C ALA A 34 20.89 19.22 17.63
N ALA A 35 20.30 18.60 16.60
CA ALA A 35 18.95 18.96 16.15
C ALA A 35 17.88 18.57 17.18
N LEU A 36 18.14 17.54 18.00
CA LEU A 36 17.27 17.19 19.12
C LEU A 36 17.65 17.99 20.35
N SER A 37 16.67 18.70 20.90
CA SER A 37 16.84 19.51 22.11
C SER A 37 15.50 19.75 22.80
N LYS A 38 15.53 19.99 24.11
CA LYS A 38 14.35 20.34 24.89
C LYS A 38 13.88 21.79 24.65
N ILE A 39 14.66 22.59 23.91
CA ILE A 39 14.31 23.96 23.50
C ILE A 39 13.13 23.94 22.52
N ASP A 40 12.13 24.78 22.76
CA ASP A 40 10.89 24.81 21.97
C ASP A 40 11.12 25.09 20.48
N LYS A 41 12.11 25.91 20.13
CA LYS A 41 12.49 26.15 18.72
C LYS A 41 12.92 24.87 18.01
N LYS A 42 13.70 23.99 18.67
CA LYS A 42 14.16 22.73 18.08
C LYS A 42 13.04 21.70 17.98
N LYS A 43 12.14 21.65 18.98
CA LYS A 43 10.90 20.88 18.89
C LYS A 43 10.03 21.33 17.72
N ALA A 44 9.93 22.64 17.48
CA ALA A 44 9.18 23.18 16.35
C ALA A 44 9.78 22.77 15.00
N GLU A 45 11.11 22.84 14.82
CA GLU A 45 11.76 22.37 13.58
C GLU A 45 11.56 20.86 13.35
N LEU A 46 11.70 20.02 14.40
CA LEU A 46 11.40 18.59 14.30
C LEU A 46 9.97 18.35 13.80
N SER A 47 9.01 19.07 14.36
CA SER A 47 7.58 18.93 14.03
C SER A 47 7.29 19.39 12.61
N LYS A 48 7.92 20.50 12.20
CA LYS A 48 7.86 21.05 10.85
C LYS A 48 8.35 20.03 9.84
N ASP A 49 9.53 19.44 10.05
CA ASP A 49 10.10 18.44 9.14
C ASP A 49 9.21 17.19 9.07
N VAL A 50 8.77 16.66 10.22
CA VAL A 50 7.89 15.49 10.26
C VAL A 50 6.56 15.75 9.54
N SER A 51 5.93 16.90 9.78
CA SER A 51 4.67 17.27 9.10
C SER A 51 4.87 17.48 7.59
N ALA A 52 6.02 18.03 7.16
CA ALA A 52 6.33 18.26 5.77
C ALA A 52 6.41 16.96 4.96
N PHE A 53 7.05 15.92 5.53
CA PHE A 53 7.08 14.59 4.93
C PHE A 53 5.69 13.95 4.85
N ALA A 54 4.95 13.95 5.96
CA ALA A 54 3.61 13.35 6.02
C ALA A 54 2.63 14.01 5.03
N ASN A 55 2.74 15.32 4.85
CA ASN A 55 1.91 16.08 3.93
C ASN A 55 2.28 15.96 2.45
N SER A 56 3.45 15.39 2.16
CA SER A 56 3.99 15.29 0.81
C SER A 56 3.83 13.85 0.31
N GLY A 57 4.93 13.09 0.24
CA GLY A 57 4.96 11.69 -0.20
C GLY A 57 5.63 10.75 0.80
N GLY A 58 5.73 11.15 2.07
CA GLY A 58 6.46 10.38 3.09
C GLY A 58 7.98 10.38 2.90
N GLY A 59 8.69 9.69 3.76
CA GLY A 59 10.15 9.61 3.75
C GLY A 59 10.74 9.14 5.07
N ILE A 60 12.04 9.40 5.24
CA ILE A 60 12.76 9.16 6.48
C ILE A 60 13.55 10.41 6.88
N ILE A 61 13.61 10.65 8.19
CA ILE A 61 14.56 11.59 8.80
C ILE A 61 15.50 10.77 9.67
N ILE A 62 16.80 10.91 9.46
CA ILE A 62 17.82 10.22 10.25
C ILE A 62 18.49 11.24 11.16
N TYR A 63 18.13 11.19 12.44
CA TYR A 63 18.76 11.97 13.49
C TYR A 63 19.98 11.23 14.02
N GLY A 64 21.11 11.91 14.09
CA GLY A 64 22.37 11.36 14.56
C GLY A 64 23.46 11.32 13.48
N LEU A 65 23.24 11.98 12.35
CA LEU A 65 24.20 12.11 11.26
C LEU A 65 24.43 13.58 10.92
N ASN A 66 25.69 13.99 10.83
CA ASN A 66 26.03 15.27 10.22
C ASN A 66 25.97 15.12 8.70
N GLU A 67 25.44 16.14 8.05
CA GLU A 67 25.48 16.30 6.61
C GLU A 67 26.57 17.29 6.18
N GLU A 68 27.15 17.07 5.01
CA GLU A 68 28.01 18.03 4.32
C GLU A 68 27.63 18.05 2.84
N ASN A 69 27.30 19.24 2.31
CA ASN A 69 26.79 19.41 0.94
C ASN A 69 25.61 18.48 0.62
N HIS A 70 24.64 18.37 1.53
CA HIS A 70 23.49 17.46 1.44
C HIS A 70 23.84 15.98 1.33
N LYS A 71 25.02 15.56 1.78
CA LYS A 71 25.42 14.15 1.82
C LYS A 71 25.69 13.70 3.24
N ALA A 72 25.35 12.44 3.54
CA ALA A 72 25.71 11.82 4.81
C ALA A 72 27.24 11.80 4.99
N HIS A 73 27.74 12.40 6.08
CA HIS A 73 29.18 12.63 6.25
C HIS A 73 29.76 11.96 7.50
N SER A 74 29.18 12.18 8.68
CA SER A 74 29.74 11.62 9.93
C SER A 74 28.68 11.37 10.99
N PHE A 75 29.00 10.50 11.96
CA PHE A 75 28.15 10.29 13.11
C PHE A 75 28.09 11.51 14.03
N SER A 76 26.91 11.75 14.56
CA SER A 76 26.55 12.84 15.44
C SER A 76 25.63 12.29 16.53
N PHE A 77 26.14 11.31 17.26
CA PHE A 77 25.33 10.47 18.15
C PHE A 77 24.49 11.26 19.16
N ILE A 78 23.35 10.68 19.52
CA ILE A 78 22.39 11.24 20.47
C ILE A 78 22.44 10.44 21.76
N ASN A 79 22.43 11.15 22.88
CA ASN A 79 22.26 10.53 24.18
C ASN A 79 20.81 10.02 24.33
N GLY A 80 20.61 8.72 24.05
CA GLY A 80 19.30 8.06 24.12
C GLY A 80 18.73 7.95 25.54
N ASN A 81 19.49 8.25 26.59
CA ASN A 81 18.95 8.37 27.95
C ASN A 81 18.27 9.74 28.18
N GLU A 82 18.71 10.76 27.45
CA GLU A 82 18.14 12.11 27.55
C GLU A 82 17.00 12.33 26.54
N PHE A 83 17.18 11.85 25.32
CA PHE A 83 16.24 11.99 24.21
C PHE A 83 15.77 10.61 23.78
N THR A 84 14.86 10.02 24.55
CA THR A 84 14.36 8.65 24.29
C THR A 84 13.42 8.61 23.09
N LYS A 85 13.13 7.41 22.59
CA LYS A 85 12.12 7.22 21.52
C LYS A 85 10.77 7.82 21.92
N GLU A 86 10.33 7.54 23.14
CA GLU A 86 9.05 7.99 23.70
C GLU A 86 9.01 9.52 23.81
N TRP A 87 10.16 10.16 24.10
CA TRP A 87 10.26 11.61 24.08
C TRP A 87 10.05 12.18 22.67
N LEU A 88 10.65 11.58 21.63
CA LEU A 88 10.40 12.00 20.23
C LEU A 88 8.90 11.84 19.88
N GLU A 89 8.30 10.70 20.22
CA GLU A 89 6.86 10.44 20.00
C GLU A 89 5.97 11.47 20.72
N GLN A 90 6.31 11.81 21.97
CA GLN A 90 5.60 12.83 22.73
C GLN A 90 5.75 14.23 22.09
N VAL A 91 6.95 14.58 21.62
CA VAL A 91 7.15 15.86 20.93
C VAL A 91 6.27 15.90 19.69
N ILE A 92 6.37 14.91 18.79
CA ILE A 92 5.59 14.84 17.55
C ILE A 92 4.08 14.93 17.82
N SER A 93 3.57 14.13 18.76
CA SER A 93 2.13 14.10 19.08
C SER A 93 1.61 15.37 19.75
N SER A 94 2.46 16.10 20.47
CA SER A 94 2.06 17.34 21.15
C SER A 94 2.15 18.60 20.29
N THR A 95 2.88 18.54 19.17
CA THR A 95 3.17 19.71 18.31
C THR A 95 2.51 19.64 16.94
N ILE A 96 2.12 18.45 16.47
CA ILE A 96 1.42 18.23 15.21
C ILE A 96 -0.04 17.89 15.52
N GLN A 97 -0.99 18.62 14.95
CA GLN A 97 -2.41 18.28 15.09
C GLN A 97 -2.81 17.24 14.05
N ARG A 98 -3.67 16.29 14.49
CA ARG A 98 -3.99 15.05 13.79
C ARG A 98 -2.74 14.18 13.70
N ASN A 99 -2.65 13.16 14.56
CA ASN A 99 -1.46 12.32 14.62
C ASN A 99 -1.24 11.61 13.28
N ILE A 100 0.02 11.41 12.91
CA ILE A 100 0.38 10.70 11.69
C ILE A 100 0.29 9.20 11.97
N ALA A 101 -0.69 8.54 11.35
CA ALA A 101 -0.84 7.08 11.45
C ALA A 101 0.40 6.36 10.89
N ASP A 102 0.73 5.21 11.48
CA ASP A 102 1.84 4.33 11.06
C ASP A 102 3.26 4.97 11.04
N LEU A 103 3.46 6.11 11.70
CA LEU A 103 4.79 6.68 11.94
C LEU A 103 5.61 5.73 12.83
N LYS A 104 6.82 5.40 12.40
CA LYS A 104 7.73 4.50 13.13
C LYS A 104 9.03 5.20 13.48
N ILE A 105 9.49 4.98 14.71
CA ILE A 105 10.79 5.46 15.19
C ILE A 105 11.66 4.26 15.58
N PHE A 106 12.80 4.13 14.91
CA PHE A 106 13.78 3.06 15.12
C PHE A 106 15.00 3.62 15.84
N PRO A 107 15.23 3.26 17.12
CA PRO A 107 16.46 3.58 17.84
C PRO A 107 17.57 2.59 17.48
N ILE A 108 18.60 3.06 16.81
CA ILE A 108 19.77 2.27 16.41
C ILE A 108 20.93 2.64 17.33
N ARG A 109 21.44 1.69 18.10
CA ARG A 109 22.50 1.92 19.11
C ARG A 109 23.82 1.37 18.63
N ASN A 110 24.88 2.18 18.73
CA ASN A 110 26.23 1.71 18.40
C ASN A 110 26.69 0.67 19.44
N ASN A 111 26.87 -0.59 19.03
CA ASN A 111 27.26 -1.69 19.91
C ASN A 111 26.42 -1.80 21.20
N GLY A 112 25.14 -1.45 21.13
CA GLY A 112 24.23 -1.45 22.28
C GLY A 112 24.40 -0.28 23.27
N ASN A 113 25.32 0.65 23.04
CA ASN A 113 25.52 1.83 23.87
C ASN A 113 24.38 2.85 23.69
N ILE A 114 23.58 3.07 24.74
CA ILE A 114 22.43 3.99 24.72
C ILE A 114 22.86 5.44 24.50
N ASN A 115 24.05 5.84 24.99
CA ASN A 115 24.55 7.20 24.78
C ASN A 115 24.94 7.47 23.33
N GLU A 116 25.09 6.41 22.52
CA GLU A 116 25.43 6.47 21.11
C GLU A 116 24.26 5.96 20.26
N THR A 117 23.15 6.70 20.30
CA THR A 117 21.92 6.36 19.56
C THR A 117 21.76 7.23 18.31
N ILE A 118 21.25 6.61 17.25
CA ILE A 118 20.75 7.23 16.02
C ILE A 118 19.25 6.91 15.96
N TYR A 119 18.43 7.89 15.58
CA TYR A 119 17.00 7.67 15.38
C TYR A 119 16.65 7.77 13.91
N VAL A 120 16.11 6.69 13.35
CA VAL A 120 15.46 6.72 12.04
C VAL A 120 13.97 6.92 12.27
N VAL A 121 13.44 8.06 11.84
CA VAL A 121 12.02 8.40 11.89
C VAL A 121 11.44 8.18 10.51
N GLN A 122 10.70 7.08 10.35
CA GLN A 122 10.03 6.69 9.13
C GLN A 122 8.60 7.25 9.12
N ILE A 123 8.32 8.09 8.13
CA ILE A 123 7.10 8.90 8.05
C ILE A 123 6.37 8.48 6.78
N PRO A 124 5.18 7.86 6.88
CA PRO A 124 4.41 7.51 5.70
C PRO A 124 3.83 8.77 5.02
N GLU A 125 3.49 8.64 3.74
CA GLU A 125 2.54 9.60 3.14
C GLU A 125 1.22 9.47 3.88
N SER A 126 0.73 10.57 4.45
CA SER A 126 -0.46 10.51 5.26
C SER A 126 -1.73 10.66 4.43
N TYR A 127 -2.62 9.67 4.55
CA TYR A 127 -4.00 9.76 4.07
C TYR A 127 -4.80 10.87 4.78
N GLU A 128 -4.36 11.24 5.99
CA GLU A 128 -4.99 12.27 6.80
C GLU A 128 -4.42 13.67 6.57
N ALA A 129 -3.52 13.84 5.59
CA ALA A 129 -2.99 15.14 5.19
C ALA A 129 -4.14 16.13 4.84
N PRO A 130 -3.94 17.44 5.08
CA PRO A 130 -2.74 18.05 5.64
C PRO A 130 -2.72 18.08 7.18
N HIS A 131 -1.53 17.92 7.75
CA HIS A 131 -1.17 18.04 9.17
C HIS A 131 -0.65 19.43 9.47
N ILE A 132 -1.17 20.06 10.52
CA ILE A 132 -0.83 21.42 10.94
C ILE A 132 0.09 21.40 12.16
N CYS A 133 1.12 22.24 12.15
CA CYS A 133 2.01 22.42 13.30
C CYS A 133 1.41 23.39 14.35
N LYS A 134 2.00 23.41 15.55
CA LYS A 134 1.60 24.28 16.67
C LYS A 134 1.56 25.77 16.30
N ASP A 135 2.41 26.19 15.38
CA ASP A 135 2.49 27.56 14.85
C ASP A 135 1.39 27.90 13.83
N LYS A 136 0.44 26.98 13.63
CA LYS A 136 -0.72 27.11 12.73
C LYS A 136 -0.36 27.16 11.25
N LYS A 137 0.78 26.58 10.86
CA LYS A 137 1.18 26.42 9.46
C LYS A 137 1.14 24.97 9.02
N PHE A 138 0.87 24.79 7.73
CA PHE A 138 1.03 23.53 7.03
C PHE A 138 2.35 23.58 6.26
N TYR A 139 3.13 22.52 6.33
CA TYR A 139 4.43 22.44 5.67
C TYR A 139 4.44 21.32 4.63
N LYS A 140 5.17 21.53 3.53
CA LYS A 140 5.47 20.54 2.48
C LYS A 140 6.98 20.39 2.30
N ARG A 141 7.40 19.29 1.69
CA ARG A 141 8.75 19.14 1.16
C ARG A 141 8.86 19.94 -0.15
N TYR A 142 9.91 20.74 -0.25
CA TYR A 142 10.35 21.37 -1.48
C TYR A 142 11.84 21.11 -1.62
N ASN A 143 12.18 20.15 -2.48
CA ASN A 143 13.53 19.55 -2.55
C ASN A 143 13.97 19.03 -1.17
N PHE A 144 15.01 19.62 -0.59
CA PHE A 144 15.59 19.25 0.71
C PHE A 144 15.02 20.06 1.89
N GLU A 145 14.12 21.02 1.63
CA GLU A 145 13.59 21.92 2.64
C GLU A 145 12.13 21.65 2.99
N SER A 146 11.78 21.97 4.24
CA SER A 146 10.41 22.01 4.73
C SER A 146 9.89 23.44 4.64
N VAL A 147 9.04 23.74 3.67
CA VAL A 147 8.52 25.09 3.40
C VAL A 147 7.03 25.19 3.73
N ALA A 148 6.58 26.38 4.15
CA ALA A 148 5.17 26.61 4.41
C ALA A 148 4.37 26.51 3.11
N MET A 149 3.19 25.91 3.19
CA MET A 149 2.28 25.78 2.06
C MET A 149 1.49 27.05 1.80
N GLU A 150 1.20 27.28 0.53
CA GLU A 150 0.23 28.29 0.11
C GLU A 150 -1.22 27.78 0.28
N GLU A 151 -2.19 28.70 0.37
CA GLU A 151 -3.61 28.35 0.58
C GLU A 151 -4.13 27.32 -0.43
N TYR A 152 -3.80 27.50 -1.71
CA TYR A 152 -4.27 26.59 -2.76
C TYR A 152 -3.67 25.18 -2.62
N GLU A 153 -2.47 25.05 -2.05
CA GLU A 153 -1.82 23.77 -1.81
C GLU A 153 -2.49 23.05 -0.64
N VAL A 154 -2.78 23.78 0.43
CA VAL A 154 -3.55 23.28 1.57
C VAL A 154 -4.95 22.84 1.10
N ARG A 155 -5.63 23.65 0.29
CA ARG A 155 -6.94 23.32 -0.27
C ARG A 155 -6.88 22.05 -1.13
N ASN A 156 -5.87 21.92 -1.98
CA ASN A 156 -5.67 20.72 -2.80
C ASN A 156 -5.41 19.46 -1.94
N LEU A 157 -4.70 19.59 -0.81
CA LEU A 157 -4.50 18.48 0.12
C LEU A 157 -5.76 18.11 0.86
N TYR A 158 -6.63 19.06 1.23
CA TYR A 158 -7.97 18.70 1.68
C TYR A 158 -8.77 17.99 0.59
N GLY A 159 -8.51 18.29 -0.69
CA GLY A 159 -9.04 17.54 -1.83
C GLY A 159 -8.45 16.14 -2.01
N ARG A 160 -7.33 15.77 -1.34
CA ARG A 160 -6.91 14.37 -1.21
C ARG A 160 -7.92 13.56 -0.38
N LYS A 161 -8.81 14.21 0.39
CA LYS A 161 -9.73 13.52 1.28
C LYS A 161 -10.75 12.69 0.51
N ILE A 162 -10.69 11.42 0.87
CA ILE A 162 -11.56 10.31 0.54
C ILE A 162 -11.44 9.85 -0.91
N LYS A 163 -10.52 8.91 -1.11
CA LYS A 163 -10.54 8.03 -2.27
C LYS A 163 -11.40 6.82 -1.94
N SER A 164 -12.18 6.38 -2.91
CA SER A 164 -12.78 5.05 -2.88
C SER A 164 -11.66 4.00 -2.76
N LYS A 165 -11.87 2.98 -1.94
CA LYS A 165 -10.93 1.85 -1.84
C LYS A 165 -11.72 0.55 -1.74
N LEU A 166 -11.74 -0.19 -2.85
CA LEU A 166 -12.26 -1.54 -2.86
C LEU A 166 -11.11 -2.54 -2.77
N MET A 167 -11.31 -3.61 -2.02
CA MET A 167 -10.42 -4.77 -2.00
C MET A 167 -11.20 -6.02 -2.42
N LEU A 168 -10.51 -6.96 -3.06
CA LEU A 168 -11.06 -8.28 -3.30
C LEU A 168 -11.26 -8.98 -1.95
N SER A 169 -12.49 -9.40 -1.67
CA SER A 169 -12.86 -10.02 -0.39
C SER A 169 -12.52 -11.52 -0.32
N GLY A 170 -11.70 -11.99 -1.26
CA GLY A 170 -11.36 -13.38 -1.52
C GLY A 170 -11.96 -13.91 -2.83
N TYR A 171 -11.52 -15.11 -3.20
CA TYR A 171 -12.01 -15.89 -4.33
C TYR A 171 -12.43 -17.29 -3.85
N ASN A 172 -13.33 -17.92 -4.60
CA ASN A 172 -13.66 -19.33 -4.45
C ASN A 172 -13.74 -19.96 -5.84
N ILE A 173 -12.73 -20.79 -6.16
CA ILE A 173 -12.79 -21.71 -7.29
C ILE A 173 -12.90 -23.10 -6.70
N SER A 174 -13.98 -23.82 -6.99
CA SER A 174 -14.25 -25.12 -6.38
C SER A 174 -14.99 -26.05 -7.35
N PHE A 175 -14.75 -27.35 -7.21
CA PHE A 175 -15.54 -28.37 -7.91
C PHE A 175 -16.97 -28.35 -7.39
N LEU A 176 -17.93 -28.38 -8.32
CA LEU A 176 -19.35 -28.34 -8.03
C LEU A 176 -19.97 -29.73 -8.20
N GLU A 177 -19.87 -30.30 -9.39
CA GLU A 177 -20.46 -31.59 -9.75
C GLU A 177 -19.79 -32.20 -10.99
N LYS A 178 -19.97 -33.50 -11.17
CA LYS A 178 -19.66 -34.18 -12.44
C LYS A 178 -20.94 -34.33 -13.27
N LYS A 179 -20.99 -33.71 -14.45
CA LYS A 179 -22.08 -33.86 -15.40
C LYS A 179 -21.82 -35.05 -16.32
N GLY A 180 -22.76 -35.98 -16.37
CA GLY A 180 -22.59 -37.20 -17.15
C GLY A 180 -21.43 -38.04 -16.65
N PHE A 181 -20.67 -38.65 -17.57
CA PHE A 181 -19.55 -39.54 -17.23
C PHE A 181 -18.18 -38.87 -17.27
N ASP A 182 -18.02 -37.72 -17.92
CA ASP A 182 -16.70 -37.19 -18.31
C ASP A 182 -16.56 -35.66 -18.20
N VAL A 183 -17.54 -34.93 -17.66
CA VAL A 183 -17.46 -33.45 -17.55
C VAL A 183 -17.46 -33.00 -16.09
N TYR A 184 -16.40 -32.29 -15.70
CA TYR A 184 -16.27 -31.67 -14.38
C TYR A 184 -16.73 -30.22 -14.44
N VAL A 185 -17.64 -29.84 -13.55
CA VAL A 185 -18.16 -28.47 -13.44
C VAL A 185 -17.50 -27.79 -12.25
N PHE A 186 -16.93 -26.64 -12.49
CA PHE A 186 -16.33 -25.78 -11.48
C PHE A 186 -17.16 -24.51 -11.31
N ASN A 187 -17.19 -24.01 -10.09
CA ASN A 187 -17.76 -22.72 -9.76
C ASN A 187 -16.63 -21.72 -9.49
N CYS A 188 -16.80 -20.48 -9.94
CA CYS A 188 -15.88 -19.37 -9.73
C CYS A 188 -16.66 -18.19 -9.15
N ILE A 189 -16.38 -17.83 -7.90
CA ILE A 189 -16.98 -16.69 -7.20
C ILE A 189 -15.87 -15.75 -6.72
N SER A 190 -16.12 -14.44 -6.83
CA SER A 190 -15.33 -13.44 -6.14
C SER A 190 -16.21 -12.26 -5.73
N GLY A 191 -15.90 -11.71 -4.57
CA GLY A 191 -16.58 -10.52 -4.04
C GLY A 191 -15.60 -9.39 -3.79
N VAL A 192 -16.14 -8.22 -3.49
CA VAL A 192 -15.39 -7.02 -3.13
C VAL A 192 -15.87 -6.51 -1.78
N ILE A 193 -14.98 -5.87 -1.03
CA ILE A 193 -15.29 -5.15 0.20
C ILE A 193 -14.83 -3.71 0.06
N ASN A 194 -15.67 -2.76 0.47
CA ASN A 194 -15.25 -1.37 0.55
C ASN A 194 -14.55 -1.11 1.88
N VAL A 195 -13.26 -0.86 1.81
CA VAL A 195 -12.41 -0.51 2.97
C VAL A 195 -12.09 0.99 2.99
N GLY A 196 -12.65 1.76 2.06
CA GLY A 196 -12.58 3.23 2.02
C GLY A 196 -13.74 3.87 2.77
N GLU A 197 -13.69 5.20 2.91
CA GLU A 197 -14.69 5.98 3.66
C GLU A 197 -15.83 6.52 2.76
N LEU A 198 -15.75 6.30 1.45
CA LEU A 198 -16.71 6.77 0.45
C LEU A 198 -17.53 5.61 -0.10
N GLU A 199 -18.80 5.86 -0.38
CA GLU A 199 -19.58 4.95 -1.22
C GLU A 199 -18.97 4.84 -2.62
N VAL A 200 -18.99 3.64 -3.20
CA VAL A 200 -18.47 3.40 -4.54
C VAL A 200 -19.63 2.99 -5.45
N ALA A 201 -19.97 3.85 -6.40
CA ALA A 201 -21.03 3.61 -7.38
C ALA A 201 -20.52 2.92 -8.65
N ASN A 202 -19.29 3.22 -9.08
CA ASN A 202 -18.72 2.75 -10.35
C ASN A 202 -17.57 1.79 -10.09
N TYR A 203 -17.76 0.51 -10.35
CA TYR A 203 -16.70 -0.48 -10.19
C TYR A 203 -16.94 -1.70 -11.09
N LYS A 204 -15.88 -2.44 -11.36
CA LYS A 204 -15.88 -3.60 -12.25
C LYS A 204 -14.92 -4.65 -11.73
N ILE A 205 -15.28 -5.92 -11.83
CA ILE A 205 -14.36 -7.03 -11.64
C ILE A 205 -14.05 -7.72 -12.96
N ASN A 206 -12.79 -8.11 -13.12
CA ASN A 206 -12.28 -8.94 -14.20
C ASN A 206 -11.74 -10.24 -13.61
N VAL A 207 -12.05 -11.36 -14.24
CA VAL A 207 -11.44 -12.66 -13.99
C VAL A 207 -10.77 -13.10 -15.28
N SER A 208 -9.45 -13.08 -15.30
CA SER A 208 -8.64 -13.44 -16.46
C SER A 208 -8.08 -14.85 -16.29
N PHE A 209 -8.39 -15.73 -17.23
CA PHE A 209 -7.81 -17.06 -17.34
C PHE A 209 -6.70 -17.01 -18.41
N SER A 210 -5.48 -17.33 -17.99
CA SER A 210 -4.29 -17.39 -18.85
C SER A 210 -3.80 -18.82 -18.99
N ASN A 211 -3.00 -19.10 -20.02
CA ASN A 211 -2.46 -20.42 -20.33
C ASN A 211 -3.52 -21.50 -20.57
N ILE A 212 -4.70 -21.10 -21.04
CA ILE A 212 -5.79 -22.02 -21.35
C ILE A 212 -5.78 -22.46 -22.81
N ASN A 213 -6.60 -23.47 -23.12
CA ASN A 213 -7.05 -23.73 -24.48
C ASN A 213 -8.56 -23.59 -24.50
N LEU A 214 -9.04 -22.51 -25.12
CA LEU A 214 -10.46 -22.16 -25.15
C LEU A 214 -11.37 -23.22 -25.80
N LYS A 215 -10.82 -24.13 -26.61
CA LYS A 215 -11.60 -25.25 -27.18
C LYS A 215 -11.87 -26.36 -26.17
N LYS A 216 -11.17 -26.37 -25.03
CA LYS A 216 -11.23 -27.41 -24.01
C LYS A 216 -11.99 -26.98 -22.74
N ILE A 217 -12.31 -25.70 -22.60
CA ILE A 217 -13.01 -25.15 -21.44
C ILE A 217 -14.28 -24.46 -21.92
N ASN A 218 -15.42 -24.85 -21.34
CA ASN A 218 -16.70 -24.22 -21.63
C ASN A 218 -17.09 -23.29 -20.48
N PHE A 219 -17.21 -21.99 -20.74
CA PHE A 219 -17.59 -21.00 -19.72
C PHE A 219 -19.09 -20.70 -19.80
N ASN A 220 -19.78 -20.77 -18.67
CA ASN A 220 -21.22 -20.57 -18.56
C ASN A 220 -21.54 -19.61 -17.41
N TRP A 221 -22.25 -18.53 -17.70
CA TRP A 221 -22.73 -17.57 -16.72
C TRP A 221 -24.23 -17.36 -16.88
N ASP A 222 -24.93 -17.19 -15.75
CA ASP A 222 -26.38 -16.97 -15.72
C ASP A 222 -26.70 -15.62 -16.41
N GLN A 223 -27.35 -15.67 -17.56
CA GLN A 223 -27.91 -14.50 -18.26
C GLN A 223 -29.33 -14.21 -17.77
N ARG A 224 -29.49 -13.95 -16.47
CA ARG A 224 -30.76 -13.47 -15.95
C ARG A 224 -31.02 -12.04 -16.47
N PRO A 225 -32.28 -11.61 -16.63
CA PRO A 225 -32.61 -10.27 -17.16
C PRO A 225 -32.02 -9.10 -16.35
N ASP A 226 -31.72 -9.33 -15.05
CA ASP A 226 -31.09 -8.44 -14.08
C ASP A 226 -29.55 -8.55 -14.02
N THR A 227 -28.94 -9.55 -14.67
CA THR A 227 -27.47 -9.79 -14.71
C THR A 227 -26.81 -9.40 -16.04
N LYS A 228 -27.39 -8.44 -16.79
CA LYS A 228 -26.86 -7.90 -18.07
C LYS A 228 -25.46 -7.25 -17.99
N THR A 229 -24.80 -7.30 -16.85
CA THR A 229 -23.49 -6.69 -16.59
C THR A 229 -22.31 -7.61 -16.91
N TYR A 230 -22.55 -8.89 -17.23
CA TYR A 230 -21.48 -9.79 -17.65
C TYR A 230 -21.01 -9.47 -19.07
N GLY A 231 -19.70 -9.31 -19.23
CA GLY A 231 -19.04 -9.20 -20.53
C GLY A 231 -17.80 -10.06 -20.57
N TYR A 232 -17.44 -10.56 -21.74
CA TYR A 232 -16.21 -11.32 -21.92
C TYR A 232 -15.36 -10.75 -23.06
N THR A 233 -14.07 -11.04 -23.01
CA THR A 233 -13.12 -10.69 -24.08
C THR A 233 -12.16 -11.85 -24.28
N GLN A 234 -12.13 -12.40 -25.49
CA GLN A 234 -11.13 -13.36 -25.91
C GLN A 234 -9.95 -12.59 -26.50
N ILE A 235 -8.78 -12.65 -25.85
CA ILE A 235 -7.58 -11.90 -26.26
C ILE A 235 -6.74 -12.76 -27.24
N ASN A 236 -6.96 -14.07 -27.25
CA ASN A 236 -6.51 -15.09 -28.22
C ASN A 236 -7.04 -16.46 -27.75
N ASP A 237 -6.64 -17.56 -28.39
CA ASP A 237 -7.01 -18.93 -27.96
C ASP A 237 -6.46 -19.34 -26.58
N LYS A 238 -5.58 -18.51 -25.98
CA LYS A 238 -4.87 -18.79 -24.72
C LYS A 238 -5.30 -17.92 -23.54
N ARG A 239 -6.15 -16.91 -23.76
CA ARG A 239 -6.56 -15.98 -22.71
C ARG A 239 -8.00 -15.54 -22.85
N LEU A 240 -8.76 -15.75 -21.79
CA LEU A 240 -10.14 -15.29 -21.66
C LEU A 240 -10.23 -14.33 -20.47
N LYS A 241 -10.93 -13.23 -20.65
CA LYS A 241 -11.33 -12.34 -19.56
C LYS A 241 -12.83 -12.35 -19.45
N VAL A 242 -13.36 -12.80 -18.31
CA VAL A 242 -14.77 -12.62 -17.93
C VAL A 242 -14.83 -11.40 -17.03
N SER A 243 -15.88 -10.59 -17.15
CA SER A 243 -16.01 -9.38 -16.36
C SER A 243 -17.45 -9.11 -15.97
N ASN A 244 -17.63 -8.47 -14.82
CA ASN A 244 -18.93 -8.03 -14.34
C ASN A 244 -18.86 -6.60 -13.78
N PHE A 245 -19.83 -5.76 -14.13
CA PHE A 245 -19.96 -4.42 -13.57
C PHE A 245 -20.81 -4.44 -12.29
N GLY A 246 -20.45 -3.59 -11.33
CA GLY A 246 -21.29 -3.32 -10.16
C GLY A 246 -22.60 -2.64 -10.56
N THR A 247 -23.71 -3.11 -9.98
CA THR A 247 -25.05 -2.53 -10.21
C THR A 247 -25.58 -1.76 -9.00
N THR A 248 -25.04 -2.03 -7.81
CA THR A 248 -25.40 -1.37 -6.55
C THR A 248 -24.22 -0.56 -6.03
N HIS A 249 -24.50 0.43 -5.19
CA HIS A 249 -23.43 1.15 -4.47
C HIS A 249 -22.84 0.21 -3.41
N ILE A 250 -21.56 0.38 -3.10
CA ILE A 250 -20.93 -0.30 -1.96
C ILE A 250 -20.57 0.73 -0.91
N TYR A 251 -21.22 0.67 0.25
CA TYR A 251 -20.96 1.56 1.39
C TYR A 251 -19.71 1.13 2.18
N PRO A 252 -19.11 2.02 2.97
CA PRO A 252 -17.97 1.67 3.81
C PRO A 252 -18.24 0.44 4.69
N ASN A 253 -17.28 -0.49 4.73
CA ASN A 253 -17.35 -1.79 5.40
C ASN A 253 -18.39 -2.78 4.85
N GLU A 254 -19.04 -2.47 3.72
CA GLU A 254 -19.95 -3.40 3.03
C GLU A 254 -19.17 -4.34 2.12
N LYS A 255 -19.61 -5.61 2.08
CA LYS A 255 -19.08 -6.66 1.22
C LYS A 255 -20.17 -7.17 0.27
N ILE A 256 -19.83 -7.32 -1.00
CA ILE A 256 -20.75 -7.78 -2.05
C ILE A 256 -20.08 -8.86 -2.90
N ASP A 257 -20.81 -9.95 -3.17
CA ASP A 257 -20.43 -10.92 -4.20
C ASP A 257 -20.62 -10.29 -5.58
N LEU A 258 -19.52 -10.06 -6.30
CA LEU A 258 -19.54 -9.26 -7.53
C LEU A 258 -19.50 -10.11 -8.80
N ILE A 259 -18.95 -11.32 -8.75
CA ILE A 259 -18.96 -12.21 -9.91
C ILE A 259 -19.15 -13.66 -9.49
N ARG A 260 -19.97 -14.37 -10.27
CA ARG A 260 -20.27 -15.79 -10.13
C ARG A 260 -20.53 -16.39 -11.50
N PHE A 261 -19.70 -17.33 -11.92
CA PHE A 261 -19.94 -18.12 -13.12
C PHE A 261 -19.37 -19.52 -12.96
N ARG A 262 -19.74 -20.40 -13.88
CA ARG A 262 -19.27 -21.79 -13.92
C ARG A 262 -18.40 -21.99 -15.14
N PHE A 263 -17.48 -22.93 -15.05
CA PHE A 263 -16.77 -23.43 -16.22
C PHE A 263 -16.67 -24.94 -16.16
N GLU A 264 -16.65 -25.57 -17.33
CA GLU A 264 -16.70 -27.01 -17.48
C GLU A 264 -15.44 -27.48 -18.20
N ILE A 265 -14.85 -28.56 -17.70
CA ILE A 265 -13.65 -29.19 -18.26
C ILE A 265 -13.92 -30.69 -18.44
N LYS A 266 -13.53 -31.25 -19.59
CA LYS A 266 -13.59 -32.69 -19.81
C LYS A 266 -12.51 -33.41 -19.01
N GLU A 267 -12.81 -34.60 -18.50
CA GLU A 267 -11.92 -35.44 -17.71
C GLU A 267 -10.56 -35.67 -18.39
N ALA A 268 -10.57 -35.89 -19.72
CA ALA A 268 -9.37 -36.10 -20.52
C ALA A 268 -8.40 -34.90 -20.54
N ASP A 269 -8.90 -33.69 -20.30
CA ASP A 269 -8.12 -32.45 -20.33
C ASP A 269 -7.90 -31.84 -18.93
N LEU A 270 -8.50 -32.45 -17.90
CA LEU A 270 -8.62 -31.87 -16.56
C LEU A 270 -7.26 -31.59 -15.90
N GLU A 271 -6.41 -32.61 -15.88
CA GLU A 271 -5.09 -32.54 -15.23
C GLU A 271 -4.19 -31.51 -15.92
N ASP A 272 -4.12 -31.55 -17.26
CA ASP A 272 -3.31 -30.63 -18.07
C ASP A 272 -3.75 -29.17 -17.90
N ILE A 273 -5.07 -28.92 -17.86
CA ILE A 273 -5.60 -27.57 -17.69
C ILE A 273 -5.35 -27.06 -16.27
N LEU A 274 -5.74 -27.82 -15.23
CA LEU A 274 -5.62 -27.35 -13.85
C LEU A 274 -4.17 -27.13 -13.40
N LYS A 275 -3.20 -27.87 -13.98
CA LYS A 275 -1.77 -27.70 -13.68
C LYS A 275 -1.15 -26.46 -14.31
N ASN A 276 -1.73 -25.92 -15.39
CA ASN A 276 -1.11 -24.86 -16.19
C ASN A 276 -1.89 -23.54 -16.16
N ILE A 277 -3.17 -23.59 -15.81
CA ILE A 277 -4.04 -22.42 -15.79
C ILE A 277 -3.64 -21.44 -14.69
N GLU A 278 -3.59 -20.17 -15.06
CA GLU A 278 -3.41 -19.07 -14.12
C GLU A 278 -4.68 -18.21 -14.14
N VAL A 279 -5.20 -17.88 -12.96
CA VAL A 279 -6.41 -17.07 -12.82
C VAL A 279 -6.11 -15.79 -12.07
N GLU A 280 -6.32 -14.64 -12.71
CA GLU A 280 -6.19 -13.32 -12.10
C GLU A 280 -7.57 -12.72 -11.85
N PHE A 281 -7.88 -12.44 -10.58
CA PHE A 281 -9.00 -11.61 -10.18
C PHE A 281 -8.52 -10.17 -10.06
N LYS A 282 -9.22 -9.22 -10.67
CA LYS A 282 -8.89 -7.78 -10.58
C LYS A 282 -10.15 -6.94 -10.45
N VAL A 283 -10.25 -6.14 -9.40
CA VAL A 283 -11.29 -5.11 -9.25
C VAL A 283 -10.73 -3.75 -9.69
N LEU A 284 -11.54 -3.00 -10.42
CA LEU A 284 -11.28 -1.65 -10.92
C LEU A 284 -12.34 -0.71 -10.36
N TYR A 285 -11.92 0.45 -9.84
CA TYR A 285 -12.79 1.49 -9.27
C TYR A 285 -12.15 2.88 -9.53
N PRO A 286 -12.83 4.01 -9.27
CA PRO A 286 -12.40 5.33 -9.78
C PRO A 286 -11.01 5.74 -9.33
N ASP A 287 -10.63 5.36 -8.11
CA ASP A 287 -9.38 5.78 -7.48
C ASP A 287 -8.29 4.71 -7.46
N GLY A 288 -8.50 3.54 -8.08
CA GLY A 288 -7.50 2.48 -8.10
C GLY A 288 -7.98 1.10 -8.55
N GLU A 289 -7.13 0.11 -8.26
CA GLU A 289 -7.38 -1.31 -8.53
C GLU A 289 -6.81 -2.19 -7.42
N ASP A 290 -7.35 -3.40 -7.30
CA ASP A 290 -6.81 -4.47 -6.44
C ASP A 290 -6.88 -5.81 -7.18
N SER A 291 -5.91 -6.69 -6.96
CA SER A 291 -5.78 -7.94 -7.72
C SER A 291 -5.19 -9.10 -6.94
N ILE A 292 -5.66 -10.31 -7.24
CA ILE A 292 -5.18 -11.58 -6.69
C ILE A 292 -4.92 -12.55 -7.86
N VAL A 293 -3.75 -13.18 -7.89
CA VAL A 293 -3.40 -14.24 -8.85
C VAL A 293 -3.43 -15.59 -8.15
N VAL A 294 -4.02 -16.59 -8.81
CA VAL A 294 -4.29 -17.92 -8.27
C VAL A 294 -3.82 -19.00 -9.26
N ASP A 295 -3.14 -20.01 -8.73
CA ASP A 295 -2.80 -21.25 -9.42
C ASP A 295 -3.76 -22.36 -8.96
N LEU A 296 -4.29 -23.16 -9.89
CA LEU A 296 -5.29 -24.21 -9.60
C LEU A 296 -4.69 -25.61 -9.44
N LYS A 297 -3.36 -25.76 -9.37
CA LYS A 297 -2.68 -27.07 -9.17
C LYS A 297 -3.22 -27.88 -8.00
N GLU A 298 -3.47 -27.24 -6.87
CA GLU A 298 -3.92 -27.92 -5.64
C GLU A 298 -5.37 -28.43 -5.76
N LEU A 299 -6.18 -27.83 -6.65
CA LEU A 299 -7.56 -28.27 -6.87
C LEU A 299 -7.62 -29.66 -7.51
N TYR A 300 -6.62 -30.04 -8.31
CA TYR A 300 -6.53 -31.38 -8.89
C TYR A 300 -6.19 -32.46 -7.85
N LEU A 301 -5.35 -32.13 -6.85
CA LEU A 301 -4.91 -33.10 -5.84
C LEU A 301 -6.04 -33.53 -4.88
N GLY A 302 -7.13 -32.77 -4.82
CA GLY A 302 -8.28 -33.04 -3.95
C GLY A 302 -9.53 -33.60 -4.66
N LEU A 303 -9.46 -33.85 -5.97
CA LEU A 303 -10.52 -34.44 -6.81
C LEU A 303 -10.32 -35.95 -6.98
#